data_AF-A0A835K9P3-F1
#
_entry.id   AF-A0A835K9P3-F1
#
_cell.length_a   1.000
_cell.length_b   1.000
_cell.length_c   1.000
_cell.angle_alpha   90.00
_cell.angle_beta   90.00
_cell.angle_gamma   90.00
#
_symmetry.space_group_name_H-M   'P 1'
#
loop_
_entity.id
_entity.type
_entity.pdbx_description
1 polymer ?
#
loop_
_entity_poly.entity_id
_entity_poly.type
_entity_poly.pdbx_seq_one_letter_code
_entity_poly.pdbx_strand_id
1 'polypeptide(L)'
;MVKETEYYDVLGVSPTATEAEIKKAYYIKTLGEAYQVLSDPAQRQAYDAYGKSGISTESIIEPAAIFAMLFGSELFEDYIGELAMASMASLDIFTEGEQLDTKRLQEKMRVRS
;
A
#
# COMPACT_ATOMS: atom_id res chain seq x y z
N MET A 1 -9.04 -29.76 0.95
CA MET A 1 -7.93 -28.84 1.27
C MET A 1 -7.12 -28.63 0.03
N VAL A 2 -6.71 -27.38 -0.22
CA VAL A 2 -5.83 -27.04 -1.35
C VAL A 2 -4.42 -27.48 -0.97
N LYS A 3 -3.65 -28.01 -1.93
CA LYS A 3 -2.33 -28.58 -1.66
C LYS A 3 -1.30 -27.52 -1.32
N GLU A 4 -1.35 -26.37 -1.99
CA GLU A 4 -0.42 -25.27 -1.88
C GLU A 4 -1.19 -23.95 -1.99
N THR A 5 -0.79 -22.95 -1.19
CA THR A 5 -1.46 -21.64 -1.13
C THR A 5 -0.62 -20.50 -1.70
N GLU A 6 0.61 -20.76 -2.14
CA GLU A 6 1.60 -19.73 -2.47
C GLU A 6 1.07 -18.63 -3.41
N TYR A 7 0.40 -19.00 -4.51
CA TYR A 7 -0.17 -18.02 -5.44
C TYR A 7 -1.33 -17.21 -4.86
N TYR A 8 -2.10 -17.82 -3.96
CA TYR A 8 -3.20 -17.16 -3.26
C TYR A 8 -2.64 -16.19 -2.23
N ASP A 9 -1.58 -16.58 -1.52
CA ASP A 9 -0.88 -15.76 -0.53
C ASP A 9 -0.23 -14.53 -1.20
N VAL A 10 0.35 -14.69 -2.40
CA VAL A 10 0.90 -13.56 -3.19
C VAL A 10 -0.17 -12.52 -3.51
N LEU A 11 -1.42 -12.94 -3.74
CA LEU A 11 -2.53 -12.03 -4.04
C LEU A 11 -3.35 -11.63 -2.81
N GLY A 12 -3.09 -12.24 -1.64
CA GLY A 12 -3.89 -12.03 -0.43
C GLY A 12 -5.34 -12.50 -0.55
N VAL A 13 -5.62 -13.52 -1.38
CA VAL A 13 -6.98 -14.03 -1.62
C VAL A 13 -7.16 -15.44 -1.08
N SER A 14 -8.40 -15.84 -0.80
CA SER A 14 -8.71 -17.23 -0.41
C SER A 14 -8.53 -18.19 -1.60
N PRO A 15 -8.17 -19.47 -1.37
CA PRO A 15 -8.23 -20.48 -2.43
C PRO A 15 -9.62 -20.73 -3.02
N THR A 16 -10.67 -20.24 -2.36
CA THR A 16 -12.06 -20.26 -2.83
C THR A 16 -12.48 -18.96 -3.53
N ALA A 17 -11.55 -18.02 -3.75
CA ALA A 17 -11.84 -16.75 -4.39
C ALA A 17 -12.33 -16.95 -5.83
N THR A 18 -13.30 -16.13 -6.20
CA THR A 18 -13.83 -16.03 -7.55
C THR A 18 -12.80 -15.39 -8.50
N GLU A 19 -12.96 -15.63 -9.79
CA GLU A 19 -12.12 -14.99 -10.81
C GLU A 19 -12.14 -13.45 -10.72
N ALA A 20 -13.28 -12.87 -10.36
CA ALA A 20 -13.44 -11.44 -10.15
C ALA A 20 -12.57 -10.93 -9.00
N GLU A 21 -12.57 -11.62 -7.85
CA GLU A 21 -11.74 -11.28 -6.70
C GLU A 21 -10.25 -11.42 -7.01
N ILE A 22 -9.85 -12.47 -7.74
CA ILE A 22 -8.46 -12.68 -8.18
C ILE A 22 -8.01 -11.52 -9.10
N LYS A 23 -8.81 -11.18 -10.10
CA LYS A 23 -8.51 -10.07 -11.03
C LYS A 23 -8.36 -8.75 -10.27
N LYS A 24 -9.28 -8.49 -9.35
CA LYS A 24 -9.29 -7.27 -8.54
C LYS A 24 -8.06 -7.16 -7.65
N ALA A 25 -7.71 -8.23 -6.93
CA ALA A 25 -6.52 -8.29 -6.09
C ALA A 25 -5.25 -8.05 -6.93
N TYR A 26 -5.16 -8.64 -8.13
CA TYR A 26 -4.07 -8.41 -9.06
C TYR A 26 -3.94 -6.93 -9.46
N TYR A 27 -5.05 -6.27 -9.81
CA TYR A 27 -5.02 -4.86 -10.18
C TYR A 27 -4.61 -3.95 -9.02
N ILE A 28 -5.17 -4.16 -7.82
CA ILE A 28 -4.81 -3.37 -6.63
C ILE A 28 -3.34 -3.52 -6.33
N LYS A 29 -2.83 -4.76 -6.32
CA LYS A 29 -1.42 -5.04 -6.02
C LYS A 29 -0.49 -4.37 -7.03
N THR A 30 -0.75 -4.60 -8.32
CA THR A 30 0.11 -4.08 -9.40
C THR A 30 0.08 -2.55 -9.48
N LEU A 31 -1.10 -1.94 -9.33
CA LEU A 31 -1.25 -0.48 -9.39
C LEU A 31 -0.62 0.20 -8.18
N GLY A 32 -0.81 -0.34 -6.98
CA GLY A 32 -0.22 0.25 -5.78
C GLY A 32 1.31 0.13 -5.76
N GLU A 33 1.88 -1.00 -6.22
CA GLU A 33 3.32 -1.15 -6.41
C GLU A 33 3.86 -0.10 -7.41
N ALA A 34 3.22 0.02 -8.58
CA ALA A 34 3.63 0.99 -9.60
C ALA A 34 3.52 2.43 -9.10
N TYR A 35 2.45 2.75 -8.36
CA TYR A 35 2.27 4.07 -7.77
C TYR A 35 3.36 4.39 -6.75
N GLN A 36 3.69 3.47 -5.83
CA GLN A 36 4.73 3.69 -4.83
C GLN A 36 6.09 3.99 -5.46
N VAL A 37 6.48 3.20 -6.46
CA VAL A 37 7.77 3.37 -7.15
C VAL A 37 7.80 4.66 -7.98
N LEU A 38 6.74 4.96 -8.73
CA LEU A 38 6.73 6.08 -9.68
C LEU A 38 6.38 7.43 -9.03
N SER A 39 5.76 7.44 -7.85
CA SER A 39 5.43 8.66 -7.10
C SER A 39 6.60 9.20 -6.28
N ASP A 40 7.50 8.33 -5.81
CA ASP A 40 8.73 8.73 -5.13
C ASP A 40 9.84 9.05 -6.16
N PRO A 41 10.38 10.28 -6.20
CA PRO A 41 11.42 10.65 -7.16
C PRO A 41 12.71 9.81 -7.06
N ALA A 42 13.11 9.39 -5.87
CA ALA A 42 14.31 8.59 -5.65
C ALA A 42 14.09 7.15 -6.11
N GLN A 43 12.94 6.55 -5.77
CA GLN A 43 12.62 5.19 -6.25
C GLN A 43 12.42 5.17 -7.76
N ARG A 44 11.77 6.19 -8.32
CA ARG A 44 11.61 6.33 -9.77
C ARG A 44 12.95 6.43 -10.48
N GLN A 45 13.85 7.27 -9.97
CA GLN A 45 15.21 7.39 -10.52
C GLN A 45 15.96 6.06 -10.46
N ALA A 46 15.87 5.33 -9.35
CA ALA A 46 16.49 4.02 -9.20
C ALA A 46 15.89 2.99 -10.17
N TYR A 47 14.57 2.99 -10.33
CA TYR A 47 13.86 2.16 -11.30
C TYR A 47 14.26 2.49 -12.75
N ASP A 48 14.37 3.77 -13.10
CA ASP A 48 14.78 4.19 -14.44
C ASP A 48 16.24 3.79 -14.74
N ALA A 49 17.11 3.80 -13.72
CA ALA A 49 18.52 3.45 -13.88
C ALA A 49 18.79 1.93 -13.90
N TYR A 50 18.06 1.16 -13.08
CA TYR A 50 18.39 -0.25 -12.81
C TYR A 50 17.20 -1.21 -12.92
N GLY A 51 16.03 -0.74 -13.35
CA GLY A 51 14.80 -1.52 -13.41
C GLY A 51 14.31 -1.98 -12.03
N LYS A 52 13.57 -3.09 -12.00
CA LYS A 52 13.05 -3.68 -10.74
C LYS A 52 14.13 -4.10 -9.75
N SER A 53 15.37 -4.32 -10.18
CA SER A 53 16.49 -4.61 -9.27
C SER A 53 17.00 -3.38 -8.51
N GLY A 54 16.63 -2.17 -8.94
CA GLY A 54 17.02 -0.91 -8.28
C GLY A 54 16.10 -0.47 -7.16
N ILE A 55 14.93 -1.10 -7.01
CA ILE A 55 13.95 -0.74 -5.98
C ILE A 55 14.14 -1.59 -4.73
N SER A 56 14.03 -0.96 -3.56
CA SER A 56 14.06 -1.66 -2.27
C SER A 56 12.68 -2.27 -1.98
N THR A 57 12.58 -3.60 -2.05
CA THR A 57 11.34 -4.33 -1.73
C THR A 57 10.96 -4.21 -0.24
N GLU A 58 11.93 -3.92 0.63
CA GLU A 58 11.75 -3.80 2.09
C GLU A 58 10.89 -2.58 2.50
N SER A 59 10.68 -1.61 1.61
CA SER A 59 9.85 -0.42 1.87
C SER A 59 8.54 -0.41 1.09
N ILE A 60 8.19 -1.50 0.40
CA ILE A 60 6.90 -1.58 -0.29
C ILE A 60 5.83 -1.84 0.75
N ILE A 61 5.06 -0.79 1.04
CA ILE A 61 3.86 -0.88 1.87
C ILE A 61 2.84 -1.71 1.10
N GLU A 62 2.02 -2.48 1.82
CA GLU A 62 0.93 -3.22 1.20
C GLU A 62 0.06 -2.28 0.34
N PRO A 63 -0.15 -2.57 -0.96
CA PRO A 63 -0.86 -1.68 -1.88
C PRO A 63 -2.19 -1.15 -1.35
N ALA A 64 -2.97 -2.02 -0.70
CA ALA A 64 -4.24 -1.67 -0.06
C ALA A 64 -4.08 -0.56 1.01
N ALA A 65 -2.98 -0.56 1.77
CA ALA A 65 -2.72 0.43 2.81
C ALA A 65 -2.37 1.82 2.26
N ILE A 66 -1.58 1.89 1.20
CA ILE A 66 -1.30 3.16 0.48
C ILE A 66 -2.59 3.76 -0.04
N PHE A 67 -3.44 2.92 -0.62
CA PHE A 67 -4.71 3.34 -1.18
C PHE A 67 -5.66 3.90 -0.12
N ALA A 68 -5.81 3.22 1.02
CA ALA A 68 -6.58 3.76 2.13
C ALA A 68 -5.97 5.05 2.72
N MET A 69 -4.64 5.17 2.76
CA MET A 69 -3.97 6.41 3.19
C MET A 69 -4.24 7.57 2.21
N LEU A 70 -4.28 7.31 0.90
CA LEU A 70 -4.42 8.34 -0.13
C LEU A 70 -5.88 8.77 -0.34
N PHE A 71 -6.83 7.84 -0.24
CA PHE A 71 -8.23 8.06 -0.60
C PHE A 71 -9.21 7.98 0.58
N GLY A 72 -8.75 7.52 1.74
CA GLY A 72 -9.61 7.18 2.88
C GLY A 72 -10.19 5.77 2.78
N SER A 73 -10.51 5.19 3.94
CA SER A 73 -11.01 3.83 4.11
C SER A 73 -12.40 3.57 3.51
N GLU A 74 -13.26 4.58 3.48
CA GLU A 74 -14.67 4.45 3.09
C GLU A 74 -14.86 4.14 1.59
N LEU A 75 -13.91 4.57 0.75
CA LEU A 75 -13.93 4.26 -0.69
C LEU A 75 -13.33 2.90 -1.03
N PHE A 76 -12.67 2.26 -0.06
CA PHE A 76 -11.92 1.02 -0.25
C PHE A 76 -12.64 -0.21 0.27
N GLU A 77 -13.68 -0.08 1.09
CA GLU A 77 -14.46 -1.22 1.61
C GLU A 77 -14.97 -2.13 0.48
N ASP A 78 -15.60 -1.53 -0.54
CA ASP A 78 -16.06 -2.26 -1.72
C ASP A 78 -14.93 -2.91 -2.52
N TYR A 79 -13.68 -2.46 -2.34
CA TYR A 79 -12.51 -2.88 -3.11
C TYR A 79 -11.65 -3.94 -2.42
N ILE A 80 -11.37 -3.79 -1.13
CA ILE A 80 -10.48 -4.68 -0.36
C ILE A 80 -11.22 -5.51 0.70
N GLY A 81 -12.50 -5.19 0.97
CA GLY A 81 -13.36 -5.94 1.88
C GLY A 81 -13.10 -5.66 3.37
N GLU A 82 -14.08 -6.01 4.23
CA GLU A 82 -14.04 -5.75 5.68
C GLU A 82 -12.83 -6.38 6.38
N LEU A 83 -12.39 -7.57 5.96
CA LEU A 83 -11.29 -8.28 6.63
C LEU A 83 -9.94 -7.55 6.44
N ALA A 84 -9.67 -7.07 5.23
CA ALA A 84 -8.48 -6.27 4.95
C ALA A 84 -8.53 -4.95 5.73
N MET A 85 -9.70 -4.31 5.77
CA MET A 85 -9.92 -3.10 6.57
C MET A 85 -9.68 -3.32 8.07
N ALA A 86 -10.17 -4.43 8.63
CA ALA A 86 -9.98 -4.79 10.03
C ALA A 86 -8.49 -5.05 10.34
N SER A 87 -7.78 -5.74 9.45
CA SER A 87 -6.34 -5.95 9.58
C SER A 87 -5.57 -4.62 9.52
N MET A 88 -5.94 -3.71 8.62
CA MET A 88 -5.32 -2.39 8.50
C MET A 88 -5.59 -1.47 9.69
N ALA A 89 -6.82 -1.51 10.24
CA ALA A 89 -7.16 -0.82 11.46
C ALA A 89 -6.36 -1.33 12.68
N SER A 90 -5.99 -2.63 12.67
CA SER A 90 -5.17 -3.24 13.72
C SER A 90 -3.67 -2.92 13.62
N LEU A 91 -3.19 -2.42 12.48
CA LEU A 91 -1.80 -2.03 12.23
C LEU A 91 -1.44 -0.63 12.80
N ASP A 92 -2.29 -0.06 13.67
CA ASP A 92 -2.15 1.29 14.26
C ASP A 92 -1.93 2.43 13.23
N ILE A 93 -2.28 2.24 11.96
CA ILE A 93 -2.27 3.30 10.94
C ILE A 93 -3.48 4.24 11.10
N PHE A 94 -4.54 3.78 11.77
CA PHE A 94 -5.82 4.49 11.91
C PHE A 94 -6.20 4.84 13.35
N THR A 95 -5.35 4.52 14.33
CA THR A 95 -5.56 4.80 15.77
C THR A 95 -4.71 5.99 16.20
N GLU A 96 -4.93 7.15 15.59
CA GLU A 96 -4.99 8.43 16.28
C GLU A 96 -5.10 9.55 15.25
N GLY A 97 -6.08 10.42 15.44
CA GLY A 97 -6.11 11.71 14.79
C GLY A 97 -4.97 12.60 15.29
N GLU A 98 -3.73 12.32 14.87
CA GLU A 98 -2.69 13.34 14.90
C GLU A 98 -3.06 14.39 13.85
N GLN A 99 -3.66 15.48 14.34
CA GLN A 99 -3.55 16.76 13.65
C GLN A 99 -2.07 16.96 13.31
N LEU A 100 -1.75 16.93 12.02
CA LEU A 100 -0.47 17.40 11.51
C LEU A 100 -0.28 18.84 12.02
N ASP A 101 0.47 19.00 13.11
CA ASP A 101 0.74 20.30 13.71
C ASP A 101 1.75 21.03 12.81
N THR A 102 1.20 21.69 11.79
CA THR A 102 1.92 22.41 10.73
C THR A 102 2.93 23.43 11.27
N LYS A 103 2.80 23.84 12.55
CA LYS A 103 3.77 24.70 13.23
C LYS A 103 5.12 24.01 13.46
N ARG A 104 5.14 22.73 13.82
CA ARG A 104 6.40 21.98 14.02
C ARG A 104 7.15 21.72 12.71
N LEU A 105 6.43 21.60 11.60
CA LEU A 105 6.99 21.47 10.26
C LEU A 105 7.62 22.78 9.75
N GLN A 106 6.98 23.93 10.03
CA GLN A 106 7.55 25.23 9.68
C GLN A 106 8.81 25.57 10.49
N GLU A 107 8.87 25.17 11.76
CA GLU A 107 10.03 25.44 12.61
C GLU A 107 11.26 24.61 12.20
N LYS A 108 11.06 23.33 11.83
CA LYS A 108 12.15 22.47 11.32
C LYS A 108 12.71 22.93 9.98
N MET A 109 11.91 23.58 9.13
CA MET A 109 12.40 24.17 7.88
C MET A 109 13.15 25.50 8.09
N ARG A 110 12.86 26.22 9.18
CA ARG A 110 13.50 27.51 9.48
C ARG A 110 14.85 27.40 10.19
N VAL A 111 15.15 26.26 10.80
CA VAL A 111 16.44 26.02 11.51
C VAL A 111 17.55 25.53 10.56
N ARG A 112 17.22 25.26 9.29
CA ARG A 112 18.18 24.80 8.26
C ARG A 112 18.60 25.86 7.24
N SER A 113 18.25 27.13 7.45
CA SER A 113 18.76 28.29 6.68
C SER A 113 19.74 29.09 7.51
#